data_AF-A0A954PFN2-F1
#
_entry.id   AF-A0A954PFN2-F1
#
_cell.length_a   1.000
_cell.length_b   1.000
_cell.length_c   1.000
_cell.angle_alpha   90.00
_cell.angle_beta   90.00
_cell.angle_gamma   90.00
#
_symmetry.space_group_name_H-M   'P 1'
#
loop_
_entity.id
_entity.type
_entity.pdbx_description
1 polymer ?
#
loop_
_entity_poly.entity_id
_entity_poly.type
_entity_poly.pdbx_seq_one_letter_code
_entity_poly.pdbx_strand_id
1 'polypeptide(L)'
;MQLDLQNTIVAVSSGIAPAQRAVVRISGPDTRAILDQLLVASSDSEGSLKSALLESRVARSSVHRCSLGFREATIAARIYYWPDERCYTGEASAEIHLLGALPLVERIVQRVIALGAVPAGKGEFTLRSFLAGKIDLTQAEAVLAVIEAGDDQQLVQALEQLGGNISKPVRRLRDQLLELIAHLEAGLDFVEEDIEFISQSLLESQVASIQRSLQSIDEQLNLRGVSNRQPHVVLVGLPNAGKSSLFNALLGRPRVIVSPIAGTTRDIVAENMNVEGLQIELVDTAGIEQLPNGLSSTAQKHALDAASAPRFDIHSANAATPGEMAQAMLLSQLQRADLLLYCVDLSAPLFPETDAEQVAWIRELVERPILLVGTKADRASEMTPPPLSGLSAYCPTSVSDGHTIDELKCAIRDLLANNPRELQTDAMHRTLVRCQQGIRAAMHALARAQELSHSLSGEELVAAELRIALDDLSGVIGDVHTEDILGKIFSRFCIGK
;
A
#
# COMPACT_ATOMS: atom_id res chain seq x y z
N MET A 1 2.86 13.49 -18.20
CA MET A 1 1.59 12.89 -18.66
C MET A 1 0.77 14.04 -19.19
N GLN A 2 0.50 14.11 -20.50
CA GLN A 2 -0.25 15.24 -21.05
C GLN A 2 -1.73 14.98 -20.74
N LEU A 3 -2.22 15.59 -19.65
CA LEU A 3 -3.60 15.41 -19.20
C LEU A 3 -4.51 16.30 -20.04
N ASP A 4 -5.49 15.71 -20.71
CA ASP A 4 -6.49 16.45 -21.46
C ASP A 4 -7.88 16.08 -20.93
N LEU A 5 -8.42 16.97 -20.11
CA LEU A 5 -9.73 16.83 -19.47
C LEU A 5 -10.88 16.87 -20.48
N GLN A 6 -10.64 17.30 -21.72
CA GLN A 6 -11.67 17.26 -22.76
C GLN A 6 -11.89 15.85 -23.31
N ASN A 7 -10.94 14.93 -23.09
CA ASN A 7 -11.09 13.55 -23.53
C ASN A 7 -11.95 12.74 -22.59
N THR A 8 -12.81 11.91 -23.18
CA THR A 8 -13.49 10.83 -22.47
C THR A 8 -12.59 9.61 -22.38
N ILE A 9 -12.33 9.13 -21.17
CA ILE A 9 -11.43 8.01 -20.94
C ILE A 9 -12.17 6.71 -20.67
N VAL A 10 -11.52 5.59 -21.00
CA VAL A 10 -12.01 4.23 -20.74
C VAL A 10 -10.94 3.32 -20.16
N ALA A 11 -11.33 2.47 -19.22
CA ALA A 11 -10.48 1.42 -18.67
C ALA A 11 -11.28 0.25 -18.10
N VAL A 12 -10.60 -0.88 -17.91
CA VAL A 12 -11.10 -1.97 -17.09
C VAL A 12 -10.91 -1.60 -15.62
N SER A 13 -11.98 -1.64 -14.82
CA SER A 13 -11.97 -1.28 -13.38
C SER A 13 -12.07 -2.49 -12.44
N SER A 14 -12.20 -3.70 -12.99
CA SER A 14 -12.14 -4.96 -12.26
C SER A 14 -10.77 -5.64 -12.39
N GLY A 15 -10.50 -6.65 -11.55
CA GLY A 15 -9.36 -7.54 -11.76
C GLY A 15 -9.39 -8.20 -13.15
N ILE A 16 -8.21 -8.51 -13.70
CA ILE A 16 -8.04 -9.05 -15.07
C ILE A 16 -8.19 -10.58 -15.11
N ALA A 17 -8.27 -11.24 -13.95
CA ALA A 17 -8.50 -12.68 -13.86
C ALA A 17 -9.91 -13.07 -14.34
N PRO A 18 -10.09 -14.28 -14.91
CA PRO A 18 -11.41 -14.81 -15.24
C PRO A 18 -12.36 -14.74 -14.03
N ALA A 19 -13.52 -14.11 -14.22
CA ALA A 19 -14.47 -13.87 -13.14
C ALA A 19 -15.92 -13.93 -13.66
N GLN A 20 -16.89 -14.07 -12.75
CA GLN A 20 -18.30 -14.00 -13.14
C GLN A 20 -18.66 -12.66 -13.78
N ARG A 21 -18.00 -11.58 -13.36
CA ARG A 21 -18.24 -10.23 -13.86
C ARG A 21 -16.94 -9.48 -14.05
N ALA A 22 -16.95 -8.57 -15.03
CA ALA A 22 -15.95 -7.53 -15.21
C ALA A 22 -16.64 -6.18 -15.36
N VAL A 23 -15.90 -5.12 -15.03
CA VAL A 23 -16.38 -3.74 -15.10
C VAL A 23 -15.48 -2.96 -16.04
N VAL A 24 -16.08 -2.31 -17.04
CA VAL A 24 -15.43 -1.30 -17.87
C VAL A 24 -15.99 0.06 -17.48
N ARG A 25 -15.13 0.99 -17.07
CA ARG A 25 -15.51 2.34 -16.67
C ARG A 25 -15.18 3.33 -17.78
N ILE A 26 -16.08 4.29 -17.98
CA ILE A 26 -15.98 5.40 -18.90
C ILE A 26 -16.18 6.69 -18.11
N SER A 27 -15.40 7.74 -18.38
CA SER A 27 -15.59 9.05 -17.73
C SER A 27 -15.14 10.20 -18.63
N GLY A 28 -15.95 11.25 -18.70
CA GLY A 28 -15.69 12.45 -19.49
C GLY A 28 -16.91 12.94 -20.30
N PRO A 29 -16.77 14.03 -21.06
CA PRO A 29 -17.89 14.77 -21.65
C PRO A 29 -18.72 13.97 -22.66
N ASP A 30 -18.09 13.05 -23.41
CA ASP A 30 -18.75 12.26 -24.47
C ASP A 30 -19.36 10.96 -23.97
N THR A 31 -19.30 10.69 -22.65
CA THR A 31 -19.81 9.43 -22.06
C THR A 31 -21.24 9.12 -22.51
N ARG A 32 -22.11 10.14 -22.56
CA ARG A 32 -23.50 9.98 -23.03
C ARG A 32 -23.57 9.57 -24.50
N ALA A 33 -22.82 10.24 -25.36
CA ALA A 33 -22.81 9.99 -26.80
C ALA A 33 -22.24 8.59 -27.13
N ILE A 34 -21.21 8.18 -26.40
CA ILE A 34 -20.64 6.83 -26.50
C ILE A 34 -21.66 5.77 -26.08
N LEU A 35 -22.35 5.97 -24.95
CA LEU A 35 -23.41 5.05 -24.52
C LEU A 35 -24.53 4.97 -25.56
N ASP A 36 -24.97 6.10 -26.12
CA ASP A 36 -26.01 6.10 -27.14
C ASP A 36 -25.61 5.23 -28.36
N GLN A 37 -24.36 5.29 -28.80
CA GLN A 37 -23.89 4.46 -29.92
C GLN A 37 -23.55 3.01 -29.55
N LEU A 38 -23.22 2.76 -28.28
CA LEU A 38 -22.89 1.42 -27.78
C LEU A 38 -24.14 0.57 -27.55
N LEU A 39 -25.21 1.17 -27.03
CA LEU A 39 -26.44 0.47 -26.64
C LEU A 39 -27.36 0.27 -27.85
N VAL A 40 -27.68 -1.00 -28.11
CA VAL A 40 -28.53 -1.45 -29.22
C VAL A 40 -29.93 -1.72 -28.68
N ALA A 41 -30.93 -1.06 -29.28
CA ALA A 41 -32.33 -1.35 -29.06
C ALA A 41 -32.83 -2.31 -30.15
N SER A 42 -33.21 -3.52 -29.76
CA SER A 42 -33.79 -4.53 -30.66
C SER A 42 -35.32 -4.53 -30.68
N SER A 43 -35.93 -3.74 -29.81
CA SER A 43 -37.38 -3.56 -29.69
C SER A 43 -37.74 -2.17 -29.14
N ASP A 44 -39.01 -1.76 -29.30
CA ASP A 44 -39.51 -0.47 -28.81
C ASP A 44 -39.36 -0.31 -27.29
N SER A 45 -39.51 -1.41 -26.53
CA SER A 45 -39.34 -1.39 -25.07
C SER A 45 -37.88 -1.17 -24.66
N GLU A 46 -36.92 -1.78 -25.37
CA GLU A 46 -35.49 -1.52 -25.17
C GLU A 46 -35.10 -0.09 -25.57
N GLY A 47 -35.71 0.46 -26.63
CA GLY A 47 -35.54 1.86 -27.02
C GLY A 47 -35.98 2.83 -25.93
N SER A 48 -37.15 2.59 -25.33
CA SER A 48 -37.66 3.37 -24.20
C SER A 48 -36.74 3.29 -22.96
N LEU A 49 -36.22 2.10 -22.63
CA LEU A 49 -35.27 1.93 -21.54
C LEU A 49 -33.96 2.68 -21.78
N LYS A 50 -33.46 2.68 -23.02
CA LYS A 50 -32.26 3.40 -23.41
C LYS A 50 -32.45 4.91 -23.25
N SER A 51 -33.54 5.46 -23.78
CA SER A 51 -33.87 6.89 -23.59
C SER A 51 -34.02 7.24 -22.11
N ALA A 52 -34.73 6.41 -21.32
CA ALA A 52 -34.91 6.63 -19.89
C ALA A 52 -33.60 6.60 -19.08
N LEU A 53 -32.58 5.87 -19.54
CA LEU A 53 -31.24 5.89 -18.97
C LEU A 53 -30.51 7.18 -19.35
N LEU A 54 -30.44 7.50 -20.65
CA LEU A 54 -29.62 8.59 -21.19
C LEU A 54 -30.18 10.00 -20.92
N GLU A 55 -31.48 10.12 -20.71
CA GLU A 55 -32.16 11.38 -20.37
C GLU A 55 -32.26 11.59 -18.85
N SER A 56 -31.78 10.63 -18.05
CA SER A 56 -31.83 10.76 -16.60
C SER A 56 -30.97 11.92 -16.11
N ARG A 57 -31.49 12.64 -15.11
CA ARG A 57 -30.73 13.65 -14.35
C ARG A 57 -30.14 13.11 -13.06
N VAL A 58 -30.33 11.82 -12.79
CA VAL A 58 -29.84 11.14 -11.59
C VAL A 58 -29.17 9.84 -12.00
N ALA A 59 -28.31 9.31 -11.13
CA ALA A 59 -27.69 8.02 -11.36
C ALA A 59 -28.75 6.93 -11.58
N ARG A 60 -28.62 6.18 -12.67
CA ARG A 60 -29.54 5.08 -13.01
C ARG A 60 -28.79 3.85 -13.48
N SER A 61 -29.45 2.70 -13.33
CA SER A 61 -28.97 1.45 -13.91
C SER A 61 -30.08 0.67 -14.60
N SER A 62 -29.70 -0.05 -15.66
CA SER A 62 -30.59 -0.93 -16.43
C SER A 62 -29.78 -1.92 -17.25
N VAL A 63 -30.41 -3.01 -17.68
CA VAL A 63 -29.77 -4.02 -18.53
C VAL A 63 -30.02 -3.66 -19.99
N HIS A 64 -28.96 -3.69 -20.79
CA HIS A 64 -28.97 -3.34 -22.20
C HIS A 64 -28.13 -4.31 -23.02
N ARG A 65 -28.34 -4.32 -24.34
CA ARG A 65 -27.45 -5.01 -25.28
C ARG A 65 -26.39 -4.03 -25.77
N CYS A 66 -25.12 -4.36 -25.57
CA CYS A 66 -23.98 -3.60 -26.06
C CYS A 66 -23.49 -4.19 -27.38
N SER A 67 -23.28 -3.34 -28.38
CA SER A 67 -22.64 -3.72 -29.65
C SER A 67 -21.18 -4.11 -29.42
N LEU A 68 -20.73 -5.21 -30.03
CA LEU A 68 -19.33 -5.65 -30.03
C LEU A 68 -18.56 -5.11 -31.25
N GLY A 69 -19.24 -4.41 -32.18
CA GLY A 69 -18.61 -3.79 -33.35
C GLY A 69 -18.31 -4.73 -34.52
N PHE A 70 -18.75 -6.00 -34.47
CA PHE A 70 -18.62 -6.94 -35.59
C PHE A 70 -19.87 -7.79 -35.78
N ARG A 71 -20.23 -8.10 -37.03
CA ARG A 71 -21.29 -9.07 -37.41
C ARG A 71 -22.61 -8.92 -36.61
N GLU A 72 -23.02 -7.68 -36.32
CA GLU A 72 -24.20 -7.37 -35.47
C GLU A 72 -24.19 -8.05 -34.09
N ALA A 73 -23.03 -8.55 -33.65
CA ALA A 73 -22.88 -9.25 -32.40
C ALA A 73 -23.07 -8.27 -31.24
N THR A 74 -23.88 -8.69 -30.27
CA THR A 74 -24.18 -7.90 -29.08
C THR A 74 -24.10 -8.76 -27.84
N ILE A 75 -23.81 -8.16 -26.70
CA ILE A 75 -23.79 -8.83 -25.41
C ILE A 75 -24.70 -8.09 -24.42
N ALA A 76 -25.40 -8.83 -23.57
CA ALA A 76 -26.14 -8.23 -22.46
C ALA A 76 -25.16 -7.72 -21.39
N ALA A 77 -25.35 -6.48 -20.95
CA ALA A 77 -24.59 -5.87 -19.87
C ALA A 77 -25.52 -5.03 -18.98
N ARG A 78 -25.18 -4.90 -17.70
CA ARG A 78 -25.81 -3.91 -16.83
C ARG A 78 -25.02 -2.62 -16.91
N ILE A 79 -25.72 -1.53 -17.23
CA ILE A 79 -25.12 -0.20 -17.34
C ILE A 79 -25.48 0.57 -16.08
N TYR A 80 -24.49 1.19 -15.46
CA TYR A 80 -24.68 2.27 -14.50
C TYR A 80 -24.25 3.56 -15.18
N TYR A 81 -25.08 4.59 -15.11
CA TYR A 81 -24.80 5.88 -15.73
C TYR A 81 -25.01 7.00 -14.71
N TRP A 82 -24.00 7.86 -14.58
CA TRP A 82 -23.98 9.09 -13.81
C TRP A 82 -23.90 10.26 -14.79
N PRO A 83 -24.97 11.05 -14.94
CA PRO A 83 -25.06 12.08 -15.98
C PRO A 83 -24.33 13.38 -15.64
N ASP A 84 -24.01 13.60 -14.37
CA ASP A 84 -23.51 14.86 -13.83
C ASP A 84 -22.27 14.64 -12.93
N GLU A 85 -21.86 15.72 -12.26
CA GLU A 85 -20.69 15.75 -11.38
C GLU A 85 -20.88 14.89 -10.12
N ARG A 86 -22.03 14.26 -9.86
CA ARG A 86 -22.28 13.42 -8.67
C ARG A 86 -21.75 11.99 -8.83
N CYS A 87 -20.56 11.87 -9.37
CA CYS A 87 -19.83 10.62 -9.60
C CYS A 87 -18.43 10.69 -9.00
N TYR A 88 -17.61 9.65 -9.19
CA TYR A 88 -16.26 9.63 -8.62
C TYR A 88 -15.34 10.74 -9.18
N THR A 89 -15.27 10.90 -10.50
CA THR A 89 -14.36 11.84 -11.17
C THR A 89 -14.85 13.28 -11.19
N GLY A 90 -16.14 13.53 -10.92
CA GLY A 90 -16.76 14.84 -11.13
C GLY A 90 -17.17 15.13 -12.57
N GLU A 91 -17.14 14.14 -13.45
CA GLU A 91 -17.60 14.25 -14.84
C GLU A 91 -18.58 13.15 -15.18
N ALA A 92 -19.42 13.35 -16.20
CA ALA A 92 -20.34 12.31 -16.67
C ALA A 92 -19.60 10.96 -16.82
N SER A 93 -20.13 9.91 -16.20
CA SER A 93 -19.44 8.64 -16.05
C SER A 93 -20.37 7.45 -16.23
N ALA A 94 -19.84 6.33 -16.70
CA ALA A 94 -20.60 5.11 -16.87
C ALA A 94 -19.78 3.89 -16.48
N GLU A 95 -20.45 2.86 -15.97
CA GLU A 95 -19.87 1.55 -15.76
C GLU A 95 -20.67 0.49 -16.53
N ILE A 96 -19.95 -0.31 -17.30
CA ILE A 96 -20.48 -1.42 -18.08
C ILE A 96 -20.11 -2.70 -17.34
N HIS A 97 -21.11 -3.36 -16.76
CA HIS A 97 -20.97 -4.61 -16.02
C HIS A 97 -21.33 -5.78 -16.93
N LEU A 98 -20.33 -6.57 -17.33
CA LEU A 98 -20.46 -7.69 -18.26
C LEU A 98 -19.86 -8.98 -17.68
N LEU A 99 -19.95 -10.09 -18.41
CA LEU A 99 -19.26 -11.34 -18.04
C LEU A 99 -17.75 -11.13 -18.02
N GLY A 100 -17.07 -11.64 -16.99
CA GLY A 100 -15.62 -11.48 -16.80
C GLY A 100 -14.77 -12.42 -17.66
N ALA A 101 -15.04 -12.45 -18.97
CA ALA A 101 -14.19 -13.11 -19.94
C ALA A 101 -13.32 -12.07 -20.66
N LEU A 102 -12.00 -12.17 -20.51
CA LEU A 102 -11.05 -11.18 -21.02
C LEU A 102 -11.27 -10.79 -22.49
N PRO A 103 -11.51 -11.73 -23.44
CA PRO A 103 -11.78 -11.36 -24.83
C PRO A 103 -13.03 -10.50 -25.00
N LEU A 104 -14.08 -10.67 -24.17
CA LEU A 104 -15.29 -9.84 -24.24
C LEU A 104 -15.03 -8.43 -23.68
N VAL A 105 -14.27 -8.36 -22.57
CA VAL A 105 -13.90 -7.09 -21.93
C VAL A 105 -13.05 -6.25 -22.88
N GLU A 106 -12.01 -6.83 -23.48
CA GLU A 106 -11.15 -6.15 -24.46
C GLU A 106 -11.95 -5.65 -25.67
N ARG A 107 -12.94 -6.42 -26.13
CA ARG A 107 -13.80 -6.01 -27.25
C ARG A 107 -14.68 -4.82 -26.90
N ILE A 108 -15.26 -4.80 -25.69
CA ILE A 108 -16.02 -3.64 -25.23
C ILE A 108 -15.12 -2.41 -25.10
N VAL A 109 -13.92 -2.54 -24.53
CA VAL A 109 -12.96 -1.43 -24.44
C VAL A 109 -12.58 -0.92 -25.83
N GLN A 110 -12.21 -1.80 -26.76
CA GLN A 110 -11.92 -1.43 -28.16
C GLN A 110 -13.10 -0.75 -28.83
N ARG A 111 -14.32 -1.22 -28.59
CA ARG A 111 -15.53 -0.61 -29.14
C ARG A 111 -15.74 0.80 -28.59
N VAL A 112 -15.58 0.99 -27.29
CA VAL A 112 -15.68 2.30 -26.65
C VAL A 112 -14.62 3.27 -27.17
N ILE A 113 -13.39 2.79 -27.39
CA ILE A 113 -12.32 3.59 -28.03
C ILE A 113 -12.71 4.00 -29.45
N ALA A 114 -13.23 3.06 -30.25
CA ALA A 114 -13.69 3.33 -31.61
C ALA A 114 -14.87 4.31 -31.67
N LEU A 115 -15.58 4.53 -30.55
CA LEU A 115 -16.68 5.48 -30.41
C LEU A 115 -16.23 6.87 -29.91
N GLY A 116 -14.92 7.09 -29.70
CA GLY A 116 -14.35 8.39 -29.36
C GLY A 116 -13.66 8.45 -27.99
N ALA A 117 -13.67 7.38 -27.19
CA ALA A 117 -12.92 7.36 -25.95
C ALA A 117 -11.41 7.13 -26.17
N VAL A 118 -10.60 7.57 -25.21
CA VAL A 118 -9.15 7.33 -25.16
C VAL A 118 -8.84 6.35 -24.01
N PRO A 119 -7.85 5.45 -24.13
CA PRO A 119 -7.42 4.63 -22.99
C PRO A 119 -6.97 5.50 -21.83
N ALA A 120 -7.48 5.22 -20.62
CA ALA A 120 -7.08 5.96 -19.43
C ALA A 120 -5.61 5.71 -19.08
N GLY A 121 -4.92 6.76 -18.64
CA GLY A 121 -3.63 6.67 -17.99
C GLY A 121 -3.71 6.00 -16.61
N LYS A 122 -2.54 5.71 -16.04
CA LYS A 122 -2.42 5.22 -14.66
C LYS A 122 -2.96 6.27 -13.69
N GLY A 123 -3.87 5.86 -12.81
CA GLY A 123 -4.48 6.73 -11.80
C GLY A 123 -5.33 7.87 -12.35
N GLU A 124 -5.67 7.87 -13.64
CA GLU A 124 -6.30 9.04 -14.26
C GLU A 124 -7.70 9.34 -13.69
N PHE A 125 -8.52 8.34 -13.35
CA PHE A 125 -9.83 8.65 -12.75
C PHE A 125 -9.68 9.20 -11.33
N THR A 126 -8.80 8.64 -10.49
CA THR A 126 -8.47 9.26 -9.19
C THR A 126 -7.90 10.67 -9.34
N LEU A 127 -7.03 10.91 -10.33
CA LEU A 127 -6.48 12.25 -10.61
C LEU A 127 -7.58 13.23 -11.02
N ARG A 128 -8.52 12.84 -11.87
CA ARG A 128 -9.70 13.66 -12.22
C ARG A 128 -10.57 13.96 -10.99
N SER A 129 -10.79 12.98 -10.12
CA SER A 129 -11.51 13.17 -8.83
C SER A 129 -10.82 14.22 -7.94
N PHE A 130 -9.49 14.16 -7.88
CA PHE A 130 -8.66 15.12 -7.18
C PHE A 130 -8.76 16.53 -7.78
N LEU A 131 -8.61 16.66 -9.12
CA LEU A 131 -8.71 17.95 -9.82
C LEU A 131 -10.12 18.56 -9.74
N ALA A 132 -11.16 17.73 -9.65
CA ALA A 132 -12.54 18.18 -9.41
C ALA A 132 -12.80 18.60 -7.95
N GLY A 133 -11.79 18.54 -7.07
CA GLY A 133 -11.89 18.92 -5.66
C GLY A 133 -12.72 17.96 -4.80
N LYS A 134 -13.01 16.75 -5.28
CA LYS A 134 -13.82 15.76 -4.55
C LYS A 134 -13.06 15.02 -3.47
N ILE A 135 -11.79 14.83 -3.73
CA ILE A 135 -10.82 14.25 -2.81
C ILE A 135 -9.59 15.15 -2.80
N ASP A 136 -8.91 15.21 -1.67
CA ASP A 136 -7.58 15.82 -1.61
C ASP A 136 -6.46 14.81 -1.89
N LEU A 137 -5.21 15.27 -1.91
CA LEU A 137 -4.06 14.43 -2.21
C LEU A 137 -3.87 13.31 -1.17
N THR A 138 -4.09 13.59 0.11
CA THR A 138 -3.96 12.56 1.16
C THR A 138 -5.02 11.47 1.01
N GLN A 139 -6.23 11.85 0.59
CA GLN A 139 -7.30 10.90 0.28
C GLN A 139 -7.03 10.13 -1.01
N ALA A 140 -6.49 10.77 -2.04
CA ALA A 140 -6.08 10.11 -3.28
C ALA A 140 -5.01 9.05 -2.99
N GLU A 141 -3.96 9.38 -2.23
CA GLU A 141 -2.94 8.43 -1.79
C GLU A 141 -3.54 7.28 -0.94
N ALA A 142 -4.56 7.58 -0.12
CA ALA A 142 -5.27 6.56 0.65
C ALA A 142 -6.07 5.58 -0.23
N VAL A 143 -6.60 6.00 -1.38
CA VAL A 143 -7.24 5.09 -2.35
C VAL A 143 -6.26 4.00 -2.77
N LEU A 144 -5.01 4.37 -3.10
CA LEU A 144 -3.97 3.39 -3.46
C LEU A 144 -3.65 2.48 -2.28
N ALA A 145 -3.49 3.03 -1.08
CA ALA A 145 -3.20 2.26 0.11
C ALA A 145 -4.28 1.24 0.48
N VAL A 146 -5.57 1.57 0.30
CA VAL A 146 -6.67 0.61 0.51
C VAL A 146 -6.56 -0.58 -0.45
N ILE A 147 -6.09 -0.35 -1.68
CA ILE A 147 -5.93 -1.38 -2.70
C ILE A 147 -4.70 -2.25 -2.43
N GLU A 148 -3.61 -1.64 -1.94
CA GLU A 148 -2.33 -2.30 -1.65
C GLU A 148 -2.27 -2.96 -0.26
N ALA A 149 -3.23 -2.67 0.63
CA ALA A 149 -3.25 -3.20 1.99
C ALA A 149 -3.10 -4.73 2.01
N GLY A 150 -2.04 -5.19 2.68
CA GLY A 150 -1.70 -6.61 2.83
C GLY A 150 -2.28 -7.26 4.08
N ASP A 151 -2.74 -6.46 5.04
CA ASP A 151 -3.32 -6.91 6.30
C ASP A 151 -4.44 -5.95 6.81
N ASP A 152 -5.16 -6.40 7.84
CA ASP A 152 -6.29 -5.66 8.41
C ASP A 152 -5.88 -4.33 9.05
N GLN A 153 -4.67 -4.23 9.61
CA GLN A 153 -4.20 -2.99 10.24
C GLN A 153 -3.90 -1.92 9.18
N GLN A 154 -3.20 -2.31 8.11
CA GLN A 154 -2.95 -1.46 6.96
C GLN A 154 -4.26 -1.00 6.31
N LEU A 155 -5.23 -1.91 6.19
CA LEU A 155 -6.54 -1.59 5.63
C LEU A 155 -7.29 -0.57 6.50
N VAL A 156 -7.34 -0.77 7.82
CA VAL A 156 -7.99 0.17 8.75
C VAL A 156 -7.34 1.55 8.66
N GLN A 157 -6.00 1.62 8.68
CA GLN A 157 -5.28 2.89 8.57
C GLN A 157 -5.58 3.61 7.26
N ALA A 158 -5.56 2.89 6.14
CA ALA A 158 -5.85 3.44 4.82
C ALA A 158 -7.30 3.95 4.73
N LEU A 159 -8.26 3.22 5.32
CA LEU A 159 -9.67 3.64 5.38
C LEU A 159 -9.88 4.88 6.25
N GLU A 160 -9.20 4.98 7.39
CA GLU A 160 -9.28 6.20 8.23
C GLU A 160 -8.69 7.42 7.51
N GLN A 161 -7.58 7.24 6.79
CA GLN A 161 -6.98 8.30 5.97
C GLN A 161 -7.91 8.71 4.82
N LEU A 162 -8.53 7.75 4.15
CA LEU A 162 -9.55 8.00 3.14
C LEU A 162 -10.75 8.77 3.72
N GLY A 163 -11.13 8.47 4.97
CA GLY A 163 -12.12 9.21 5.75
C GLY A 163 -11.72 10.64 6.12
N GLY A 164 -10.49 11.05 5.83
CA GLY A 164 -9.97 12.40 6.02
C GLY A 164 -9.44 12.66 7.42
N ASN A 165 -8.96 11.65 8.14
CA ASN A 165 -8.42 11.82 9.50
C ASN A 165 -7.21 12.76 9.58
N ILE A 166 -6.43 12.93 8.50
CA ILE A 166 -5.33 13.89 8.37
C ILE A 166 -5.82 15.16 7.68
N SER A 167 -6.50 15.02 6.55
CA SER A 167 -6.96 16.16 5.74
C SER A 167 -7.85 17.14 6.50
N LYS A 168 -8.86 16.65 7.24
CA LYS A 168 -9.82 17.53 7.91
C LYS A 168 -9.15 18.43 8.97
N PRO A 169 -8.31 17.90 9.88
CA PRO A 169 -7.54 18.74 10.79
C PRO A 169 -6.62 19.74 10.08
N VAL A 170 -5.86 19.31 9.07
CA VAL A 170 -4.92 20.19 8.35
C VAL A 170 -5.69 21.31 7.63
N ARG A 171 -6.83 21.00 7.01
CA ARG A 171 -7.67 21.98 6.31
C ARG A 171 -8.20 23.03 7.27
N ARG A 172 -8.64 22.63 8.46
CA ARG A 172 -9.09 23.56 9.50
C ARG A 172 -7.98 24.52 9.93
N LEU A 173 -6.74 24.02 10.08
CA LEU A 173 -5.60 24.85 10.47
C LEU A 173 -5.18 25.80 9.35
N ARG A 174 -5.24 25.34 8.09
CA ARG A 174 -5.05 26.18 6.90
C ARG A 174 -6.07 27.32 6.86
N ASP A 175 -7.34 27.02 7.08
CA ASP A 175 -8.42 28.04 7.07
C ASP A 175 -8.21 29.08 8.18
N GLN A 176 -7.81 28.65 9.38
CA GLN A 176 -7.45 29.55 10.48
C GLN A 176 -6.25 30.43 10.16
N LEU A 177 -5.23 29.86 9.50
CA LEU A 177 -4.04 30.61 9.11
C LEU A 177 -4.34 31.62 8.00
N LEU A 178 -5.21 31.27 7.04
CA LEU A 178 -5.67 32.18 6.00
C LEU A 178 -6.46 33.36 6.59
N GLU A 179 -7.35 33.11 7.55
CA GLU A 179 -8.09 34.16 8.26
C GLU A 179 -7.13 35.08 9.03
N LEU A 180 -6.13 34.51 9.70
CA LEU A 180 -5.10 35.27 10.41
C LEU A 180 -4.27 36.16 9.47
N ILE A 181 -3.84 35.62 8.34
CA ILE A 181 -3.11 36.37 7.31
C ILE A 181 -3.96 37.51 6.76
N ALA A 182 -5.25 37.25 6.47
CA ALA A 182 -6.16 38.28 5.97
C ALA A 182 -6.32 39.45 6.96
N HIS A 183 -6.41 39.16 8.27
CA HIS A 183 -6.45 40.20 9.29
C HIS A 183 -5.15 40.99 9.41
N LEU A 184 -4.00 40.31 9.33
CA LEU A 184 -2.69 40.96 9.40
C LEU A 184 -2.43 41.85 8.17
N GLU A 185 -2.75 41.37 6.97
CA GLU A 185 -2.59 42.13 5.73
C GLU A 185 -3.53 43.33 5.66
N ALA A 186 -4.77 43.19 6.15
CA ALA A 186 -5.66 44.35 6.31
C ALA A 186 -5.06 45.39 7.29
N GLY A 187 -4.37 44.95 8.35
CA GLY A 187 -3.63 45.88 9.23
C GLY A 187 -2.53 46.66 8.50
N LEU A 188 -1.79 45.99 7.62
CA LEU A 188 -0.69 46.58 6.84
C LEU A 188 -1.17 47.52 5.72
N ASP A 189 -2.30 47.21 5.09
CA ASP A 189 -2.83 48.02 3.98
C ASP A 189 -3.50 49.33 4.47
N PHE A 190 -3.94 49.39 5.73
CA PHE A 190 -4.73 50.50 6.30
C PHE A 190 -4.02 51.26 7.44
N VAL A 191 -2.67 51.29 7.44
CA VAL A 191 -1.84 51.93 8.50
C VAL A 191 -2.15 53.42 8.69
N GLU A 192 -2.67 54.13 7.68
CA GLU A 192 -3.04 55.55 7.78
C GLU A 192 -4.40 55.81 8.48
N GLU A 193 -5.23 54.78 8.68
CA GLU A 193 -6.62 54.94 9.17
C GLU A 193 -6.78 54.74 10.70
N ASP A 194 -5.70 54.50 11.46
CA ASP A 194 -5.73 54.24 12.93
C ASP A 194 -6.65 53.03 13.29
N ILE A 195 -6.81 52.06 12.38
CA ILE A 195 -7.62 50.86 12.57
C ILE A 195 -6.72 49.67 12.92
N GLU A 196 -6.74 49.23 14.18
CA GLU A 196 -6.05 48.01 14.62
C GLU A 196 -6.93 46.78 14.33
N PHE A 197 -6.64 46.05 13.24
CA PHE A 197 -7.41 44.88 12.81
C PHE A 197 -7.16 43.63 13.67
N ILE A 198 -5.94 43.49 14.21
CA ILE A 198 -5.56 42.40 15.10
C ILE A 198 -4.52 42.87 16.12
N SER A 199 -4.75 42.60 17.40
CA SER A 199 -3.76 42.92 18.44
C SER A 199 -2.62 41.90 18.43
N GLN A 200 -1.41 42.35 18.77
CA GLN A 200 -0.23 41.46 18.90
C GLN A 200 -0.49 40.26 19.83
N SER A 201 -1.20 40.48 20.94
CA SER A 201 -1.58 39.43 21.89
C SER A 201 -2.51 38.38 21.27
N LEU A 202 -3.42 38.79 20.40
CA LEU A 202 -4.34 37.89 19.70
C LEU A 202 -3.58 37.08 18.66
N LEU A 203 -2.73 37.73 17.85
CA LEU A 203 -1.84 37.08 16.89
C LEU A 203 -0.98 35.99 17.54
N GLU A 204 -0.26 36.33 18.62
CA GLU A 204 0.59 35.37 19.35
C GLU A 204 -0.23 34.17 19.88
N SER A 205 -1.42 34.44 20.43
CA SER A 205 -2.29 33.39 20.95
C SER A 205 -2.83 32.45 19.86
N GLN A 206 -3.16 33.00 18.68
CA GLN A 206 -3.65 32.21 17.55
C GLN A 206 -2.54 31.36 16.94
N VAL A 207 -1.35 31.93 16.70
CA VAL A 207 -0.20 31.19 16.19
C VAL A 207 0.18 30.06 17.15
N ALA A 208 0.21 30.32 18.46
CA ALA A 208 0.49 29.29 19.47
C ALA A 208 -0.60 28.19 19.54
N SER A 209 -1.85 28.52 19.21
CA SER A 209 -2.95 27.55 19.10
C SER A 209 -2.79 26.63 17.88
N ILE A 210 -2.42 27.21 16.73
CA ILE A 210 -2.17 26.47 15.49
C ILE A 210 -0.97 25.54 15.67
N GLN A 211 0.15 26.03 16.21
CA GLN A 211 1.33 25.21 16.49
C GLN A 211 1.04 24.02 17.40
N ARG A 212 0.31 24.22 18.51
CA ARG A 212 -0.08 23.11 19.40
C ARG A 212 -0.91 22.05 18.68
N SER A 213 -1.79 22.49 17.79
CA SER A 213 -2.60 21.57 16.98
C SER A 213 -1.75 20.81 15.96
N LEU A 214 -0.81 21.48 15.28
CA LEU A 214 0.13 20.83 14.36
C LEU A 214 1.05 19.84 15.07
N GLN A 215 1.55 20.20 16.26
CA GLN A 215 2.37 19.30 17.08
C GLN A 215 1.59 18.04 17.45
N SER A 216 0.33 18.16 17.86
CA SER A 216 -0.51 16.99 18.15
C SER A 216 -0.70 16.10 16.92
N ILE A 217 -0.84 16.67 15.73
CA ILE A 217 -0.93 15.90 14.48
C ILE A 217 0.41 15.20 14.18
N ASP A 218 1.56 15.88 14.28
CA ASP A 218 2.88 15.26 14.03
C ASP A 218 3.15 14.10 15.00
N GLU A 219 2.80 14.26 16.29
CA GLU A 219 2.91 13.21 17.30
C GLU A 219 2.04 12.00 16.94
N GLN A 220 0.79 12.21 16.52
CA GLN A 220 -0.10 11.14 16.07
C GLN A 220 0.45 10.43 14.82
N LEU A 221 1.04 11.17 13.89
CA LEU A 221 1.68 10.61 12.69
C LEU A 221 2.95 9.81 13.04
N ASN A 222 3.77 10.28 13.98
CA ASN A 222 4.95 9.54 14.44
C ASN A 222 4.58 8.21 15.09
N LEU A 223 3.54 8.19 15.93
CA LEU A 223 3.04 6.97 16.54
C LEU A 223 2.56 5.95 15.49
N ARG A 224 1.95 6.43 14.39
CA ARG A 224 1.57 5.58 13.24
C ARG A 224 2.77 5.05 12.46
N GLY A 225 3.84 5.84 12.34
CA GLY A 225 5.05 5.49 11.60
C GLY A 225 5.95 4.46 12.29
N VAL A 226 5.95 4.43 13.63
CA VAL A 226 6.75 3.50 14.43
C VAL A 226 6.04 2.15 14.64
N SER A 227 4.72 2.08 14.48
CA SER A 227 3.93 0.90 14.89
C SER A 227 3.44 -0.06 13.80
N ASN A 228 3.58 0.19 12.49
CA ASN A 228 2.70 -0.48 11.51
C ASN A 228 3.34 -1.40 10.43
N ARG A 229 4.50 -1.99 10.68
CA ARG A 229 4.89 -3.25 10.02
C ARG A 229 5.54 -4.16 11.05
N GLN A 230 4.88 -5.25 11.40
CA GLN A 230 5.47 -6.30 12.20
C GLN A 230 6.50 -7.04 11.32
N PRO A 231 7.81 -6.98 11.61
CA PRO A 231 8.80 -7.63 10.79
C PRO A 231 8.58 -9.14 10.72
N HIS A 232 8.63 -9.69 9.51
CA HIS A 232 8.37 -11.10 9.24
C HIS A 232 9.68 -11.89 9.30
N VAL A 233 9.86 -12.71 10.33
CA VAL A 233 11.08 -13.47 10.58
C VAL A 233 10.83 -14.95 10.31
N VAL A 234 11.55 -15.54 9.34
CA VAL A 234 11.28 -16.91 8.87
C VAL A 234 12.41 -17.85 9.25
N LEU A 235 12.08 -18.95 9.93
CA LEU A 235 13.00 -20.05 10.21
C LEU A 235 13.14 -20.95 8.99
N VAL A 236 14.37 -21.17 8.53
CA VAL A 236 14.71 -21.99 7.37
C VAL A 236 15.86 -22.93 7.73
N GLY A 237 16.00 -24.04 7.01
CA GLY A 237 17.09 -25.00 7.19
C GLY A 237 16.62 -26.44 7.03
N LEU A 238 17.58 -27.37 7.03
CA LEU A 238 17.32 -28.80 6.82
C LEU A 238 16.35 -29.42 7.86
N PRO A 239 15.70 -30.55 7.53
CA PRO A 239 14.98 -31.36 8.51
C PRO A 239 15.89 -31.67 9.72
N ASN A 240 15.31 -31.66 10.92
CA ASN A 240 16.02 -31.91 12.19
C ASN A 240 17.08 -30.87 12.63
N ALA A 241 17.25 -29.77 11.88
CA ALA A 241 18.14 -28.65 12.22
C ALA A 241 17.70 -27.81 13.44
N GLY A 242 16.75 -28.29 14.24
CA GLY A 242 16.33 -27.61 15.48
C GLY A 242 15.33 -26.46 15.33
N LYS A 243 14.83 -26.15 14.12
CA LYS A 243 13.87 -25.04 13.85
C LYS A 243 12.68 -24.98 14.82
N SER A 244 11.88 -26.04 14.90
CA SER A 244 10.69 -26.05 15.76
C SER A 244 11.04 -26.01 17.25
N SER A 245 12.21 -26.54 17.65
CA SER A 245 12.69 -26.40 19.03
C SER A 245 13.09 -24.95 19.33
N LEU A 246 13.77 -24.29 18.40
CA LEU A 246 14.15 -22.88 18.48
C LEU A 246 12.92 -21.95 18.48
N PHE A 247 11.94 -22.21 17.62
CA PHE A 247 10.65 -21.51 17.58
C PHE A 247 9.98 -21.48 18.96
N ASN A 248 9.84 -22.65 19.59
CA ASN A 248 9.23 -22.76 20.91
C ASN A 248 10.07 -22.07 22.00
N ALA A 249 11.39 -22.14 21.89
CA ALA A 249 12.32 -21.51 22.83
C ALA A 249 12.21 -19.97 22.78
N LEU A 250 12.16 -19.41 21.55
CA LEU A 250 11.97 -17.99 21.32
C LEU A 250 10.64 -17.49 21.92
N LEU A 251 9.56 -18.27 21.76
CA LEU A 251 8.23 -17.95 22.31
C LEU A 251 8.11 -18.15 23.84
N GLY A 252 9.09 -18.78 24.50
CA GLY A 252 9.11 -18.96 25.95
C GLY A 252 8.08 -19.96 26.51
N ARG A 253 7.58 -20.93 25.72
CA ARG A 253 6.59 -21.94 26.16
C ARG A 253 6.94 -23.37 25.69
N PRO A 254 6.88 -24.42 26.54
CA PRO A 254 6.99 -25.81 26.09
C PRO A 254 5.62 -26.39 25.65
N ARG A 255 5.46 -26.56 24.33
CA ARG A 255 4.53 -27.43 23.55
C ARG A 255 3.00 -27.28 23.67
N VAL A 256 2.38 -27.23 22.48
CA VAL A 256 1.38 -28.23 22.05
C VAL A 256 1.70 -28.70 20.63
N ILE A 257 2.11 -29.97 20.48
CA ILE A 257 1.84 -30.82 19.30
C ILE A 257 1.12 -32.01 19.94
N VAL A 258 -0.08 -32.49 19.58
CA VAL A 258 -0.60 -32.95 18.28
C VAL A 258 -2.14 -33.09 18.39
N SER A 259 -2.87 -33.01 17.29
CA SER A 259 -4.14 -33.74 17.11
C SER A 259 -3.84 -35.23 16.80
N PRO A 260 -4.61 -36.23 17.28
CA PRO A 260 -4.25 -37.65 17.18
C PRO A 260 -4.61 -38.33 15.85
N ILE A 261 -4.87 -37.58 14.78
CA ILE A 261 -5.26 -38.15 13.48
C ILE A 261 -4.00 -38.31 12.62
N ALA A 262 -3.60 -39.55 12.34
CA ALA A 262 -2.57 -39.84 11.35
C ALA A 262 -2.99 -39.25 9.99
N GLY A 263 -2.33 -38.16 9.58
CA GLY A 263 -2.63 -37.44 8.33
C GLY A 263 -2.48 -35.91 8.35
N THR A 264 -2.19 -35.27 9.50
CA THR A 264 -2.12 -33.79 9.60
C THR A 264 -0.76 -33.29 10.08
N THR A 265 0.23 -33.21 9.18
CA THR A 265 1.49 -32.49 9.44
C THR A 265 2.02 -31.91 8.12
N ARG A 266 1.48 -30.76 7.69
CA ARG A 266 2.02 -29.94 6.58
C ARG A 266 1.80 -28.42 6.77
N ASP A 267 1.57 -27.96 8.00
CA ASP A 267 1.14 -26.59 8.26
C ASP A 267 2.33 -25.70 8.70
N ILE A 268 2.49 -24.57 8.02
CA ILE A 268 3.35 -23.45 8.45
C ILE A 268 2.76 -22.89 9.75
N VAL A 269 3.58 -22.70 10.77
CA VAL A 269 3.17 -22.13 12.06
C VAL A 269 3.72 -20.71 12.18
N ALA A 270 2.85 -19.73 12.41
CA ALA A 270 3.22 -18.33 12.60
C ALA A 270 2.71 -17.83 13.96
N GLU A 271 3.57 -17.17 14.73
CA GLU A 271 3.24 -16.65 16.05
C GLU A 271 3.86 -15.26 16.27
N ASN A 272 3.14 -14.41 17.00
CA ASN A 272 3.59 -13.07 17.33
C ASN A 272 4.45 -13.07 18.58
N MET A 273 5.57 -12.33 18.55
CA MET A 273 6.44 -12.20 19.72
C MET A 273 7.10 -10.84 19.84
N ASN A 274 7.40 -10.47 21.08
CA ASN A 274 8.19 -9.29 21.40
C ASN A 274 9.66 -9.68 21.55
N VAL A 275 10.52 -9.03 20.77
CA VAL A 275 11.98 -9.18 20.82
C VAL A 275 12.56 -7.84 21.24
N GLU A 276 12.94 -7.70 22.52
CA GLU A 276 13.61 -6.50 23.04
C GLU A 276 12.86 -5.17 22.74
N GLY A 277 11.53 -5.18 22.77
CA GLY A 277 10.67 -4.03 22.49
C GLY A 277 10.14 -3.94 21.05
N LEU A 278 10.64 -4.79 20.14
CA LEU A 278 10.18 -4.90 18.76
C LEU A 278 9.17 -6.04 18.61
N GLN A 279 7.95 -5.74 18.16
CA GLN A 279 6.96 -6.77 17.81
C GLN A 279 7.34 -7.38 16.46
N ILE A 280 7.50 -8.70 16.38
CA ILE A 280 7.81 -9.46 15.15
C ILE A 280 6.84 -10.64 14.98
N GLU A 281 6.64 -11.09 13.75
CA GLU A 281 5.92 -12.34 13.43
C GLU A 281 6.98 -13.40 13.11
N LEU A 282 7.05 -14.45 13.94
CA LEU A 282 7.98 -15.56 13.76
C LEU A 282 7.26 -16.69 13.03
N VAL A 283 7.87 -17.21 11.97
CA VAL A 283 7.29 -18.28 11.14
C VAL A 283 8.21 -19.50 11.12
N ASP A 284 7.68 -20.66 11.52
CA ASP A 284 8.34 -21.97 11.36
C ASP A 284 7.92 -22.60 10.03
N THR A 285 8.88 -22.73 9.11
CA THR A 285 8.69 -23.53 7.90
C THR A 285 8.97 -24.98 8.26
N ALA A 286 7.92 -25.80 8.39
CA ALA A 286 8.05 -27.23 8.66
C ALA A 286 9.11 -27.82 7.71
N GLY A 287 10.08 -28.55 8.28
CA GLY A 287 11.32 -28.93 7.62
C GLY A 287 11.09 -29.46 6.20
N ILE A 288 11.67 -28.76 5.23
CA ILE A 288 11.52 -29.04 3.81
C ILE A 288 12.08 -30.45 3.55
N GLU A 289 11.20 -31.41 3.34
CA GLU A 289 11.56 -32.74 2.88
C GLU A 289 12.04 -32.62 1.44
N GLN A 290 13.35 -32.40 1.29
CA GLN A 290 14.13 -32.41 0.06
C GLN A 290 13.93 -31.21 -0.86
N LEU A 291 15.04 -30.54 -1.21
CA LEU A 291 15.08 -29.83 -2.49
C LEU A 291 14.81 -30.86 -3.59
N PRO A 292 14.08 -30.46 -4.64
CA PRO A 292 13.94 -31.30 -5.81
C PRO A 292 15.31 -31.39 -6.48
N ASN A 293 16.01 -32.49 -6.25
CA ASN A 293 17.00 -32.95 -7.22
C ASN A 293 16.23 -33.30 -8.51
N GLY A 294 16.04 -32.31 -9.39
CA GLY A 294 15.56 -32.51 -10.76
C GLY A 294 14.21 -31.89 -11.14
N LEU A 295 13.86 -30.67 -10.72
CA LEU A 295 12.75 -29.93 -11.36
C LEU A 295 13.23 -29.10 -12.56
N SER A 296 12.44 -29.10 -13.63
CA SER A 296 12.64 -28.23 -14.79
C SER A 296 12.49 -26.75 -14.40
N SER A 297 13.32 -25.88 -14.99
CA SER A 297 13.28 -24.42 -14.80
C SER A 297 11.89 -23.79 -14.95
N THR A 298 10.99 -24.45 -15.69
CA THR A 298 9.59 -24.08 -15.88
C THR A 298 8.73 -24.22 -14.62
N ALA A 299 8.88 -25.28 -13.82
CA ALA A 299 8.09 -25.46 -12.59
C ALA A 299 8.46 -24.43 -11.51
N GLN A 300 9.76 -24.13 -11.42
CA GLN A 300 10.30 -23.07 -10.57
C GLN A 300 9.77 -21.70 -10.98
N LYS A 301 9.75 -21.41 -12.28
CA LYS A 301 9.21 -20.16 -12.83
C LYS A 301 7.71 -20.01 -12.57
N HIS A 302 6.92 -21.07 -12.74
CA HIS A 302 5.50 -21.05 -12.41
C HIS A 302 5.21 -20.84 -10.91
N ALA A 303 6.03 -21.40 -10.02
CA ALA A 303 5.91 -21.16 -8.59
C ALA A 303 6.32 -19.73 -8.20
N LEU A 304 7.35 -19.16 -8.84
CA LEU A 304 7.73 -17.75 -8.69
C LEU A 304 6.65 -16.80 -9.22
N ASP A 305 6.07 -17.10 -10.38
CA ASP A 305 4.99 -16.31 -10.99
C ASP A 305 3.71 -16.35 -10.14
N ALA A 306 3.44 -17.49 -9.48
CA ALA A 306 2.33 -17.62 -8.54
C ALA A 306 2.59 -16.91 -7.19
N ALA A 307 3.84 -16.94 -6.68
CA ALA A 307 4.21 -16.31 -5.41
C ALA A 307 4.32 -14.77 -5.49
N SER A 308 4.62 -14.25 -6.68
CA SER A 308 4.66 -12.82 -6.98
C SER A 308 3.29 -12.19 -7.27
N ALA A 309 2.22 -13.01 -7.31
CA ALA A 309 0.86 -12.52 -7.40
C ALA A 309 0.38 -12.00 -6.02
N PRO A 310 -0.29 -10.83 -5.95
CA PRO A 310 -0.74 -10.22 -4.68
C PRO A 310 -1.79 -11.04 -3.91
N ARG A 311 -2.28 -12.16 -4.46
CA ARG A 311 -3.08 -13.18 -3.77
C ARG A 311 -2.75 -14.55 -4.38
N PHE A 312 -2.21 -15.46 -3.58
CA PHE A 312 -2.09 -16.87 -3.97
C PHE A 312 -3.51 -17.47 -3.92
N ASP A 313 -4.14 -17.63 -5.09
CA ASP A 313 -5.47 -18.22 -5.19
C ASP A 313 -5.34 -19.76 -5.12
N ILE A 314 -5.60 -20.31 -3.93
CA ILE A 314 -5.55 -21.75 -3.61
C ILE A 314 -6.53 -22.55 -4.51
N HIS A 315 -7.46 -21.89 -5.20
CA HIS A 315 -8.48 -22.54 -6.03
C HIS A 315 -8.10 -22.76 -7.51
N SER A 316 -6.94 -22.30 -8.00
CA SER A 316 -6.55 -22.54 -9.42
C SER A 316 -5.77 -23.84 -9.67
N ALA A 317 -5.41 -24.60 -8.62
CA ALA A 317 -4.54 -25.77 -8.74
C ALA A 317 -5.31 -27.11 -8.70
N ASN A 318 -6.22 -27.34 -9.65
CA ASN A 318 -6.69 -28.71 -9.94
C ASN A 318 -5.61 -29.49 -10.72
N ALA A 319 -4.45 -29.71 -10.09
CA ALA A 319 -3.42 -30.71 -10.41
C ALA A 319 -2.11 -30.54 -9.59
N ALA A 320 -2.05 -29.70 -8.53
CA ALA A 320 -0.82 -29.60 -7.75
C ALA A 320 -0.68 -30.78 -6.79
N THR A 321 0.44 -31.48 -6.86
CA THR A 321 0.83 -32.47 -5.86
C THR A 321 1.02 -31.79 -4.50
N PRO A 322 0.85 -32.50 -3.38
CA PRO A 322 1.08 -31.92 -2.05
C PRO A 322 2.51 -31.36 -1.86
N GLY A 323 3.49 -31.84 -2.62
CA GLY A 323 4.85 -31.28 -2.63
C GLY A 323 4.94 -29.92 -3.31
N GLU A 324 4.25 -29.72 -4.44
CA GLU A 324 4.22 -28.44 -5.15
C GLU A 324 3.52 -27.35 -4.33
N MET A 325 2.45 -27.69 -3.61
CA MET A 325 1.77 -26.76 -2.70
C MET A 325 2.67 -26.33 -1.54
N ALA A 326 3.36 -27.28 -0.90
CA ALA A 326 4.29 -26.98 0.19
C ALA A 326 5.44 -26.09 -0.27
N GLN A 327 5.93 -26.31 -1.49
CA GLN A 327 7.01 -25.51 -2.08
C GLN A 327 6.58 -24.10 -2.45
N ALA A 328 5.38 -23.92 -3.02
CA ALA A 328 4.85 -22.60 -3.31
C ALA A 328 4.60 -21.77 -2.03
N MET A 329 4.11 -22.42 -0.98
CA MET A 329 3.95 -21.79 0.33
C MET A 329 5.29 -21.33 0.91
N LEU A 330 6.33 -22.18 0.86
CA LEU A 330 7.68 -21.81 1.28
C LEU A 330 8.22 -20.58 0.52
N LEU A 331 8.12 -20.59 -0.82
CA LEU A 331 8.60 -19.48 -1.64
C LEU A 331 7.88 -18.17 -1.30
N SER A 332 6.57 -18.23 -1.05
CA SER A 332 5.79 -17.08 -0.58
C SER A 332 6.30 -16.54 0.77
N GLN A 333 6.63 -17.43 1.72
CA GLN A 333 7.20 -17.01 3.01
C GLN A 333 8.58 -16.37 2.87
N LEU A 334 9.47 -16.95 2.05
CA LEU A 334 10.81 -16.43 1.80
C LEU A 334 10.77 -15.02 1.16
N GLN A 335 9.84 -14.78 0.23
CA GLN A 335 9.69 -13.46 -0.40
C GLN A 335 9.18 -12.39 0.58
N ARG A 336 8.28 -12.78 1.50
CA ARG A 336 7.71 -11.89 2.52
C ARG A 336 8.68 -11.59 3.68
N ALA A 337 9.65 -12.47 3.93
CA ALA A 337 10.61 -12.37 5.04
C ALA A 337 11.42 -11.06 5.05
N ASP A 338 11.44 -10.38 6.19
CA ASP A 338 12.33 -9.26 6.50
C ASP A 338 13.70 -9.76 6.99
N LEU A 339 13.73 -10.90 7.67
CA LEU A 339 14.94 -11.59 8.13
C LEU A 339 14.76 -13.11 7.98
N LEU A 340 15.80 -13.79 7.50
CA LEU A 340 15.86 -15.24 7.42
C LEU A 340 16.76 -15.80 8.52
N LEU A 341 16.24 -16.74 9.31
CA LEU A 341 16.97 -17.48 10.33
C LEU A 341 17.34 -18.85 9.79
N TYR A 342 18.55 -18.98 9.24
CA TYR A 342 19.02 -20.25 8.71
C TYR A 342 19.57 -21.13 9.83
N CYS A 343 18.85 -22.18 10.20
CA CYS A 343 19.17 -23.05 11.32
C CYS A 343 20.03 -24.23 10.87
N VAL A 344 21.16 -24.45 11.56
CA VAL A 344 22.02 -25.64 11.38
C VAL A 344 22.19 -26.36 12.71
N ASP A 345 22.24 -27.69 12.66
CA ASP A 345 22.54 -28.52 13.84
C ASP A 345 24.06 -28.62 14.05
N LEU A 346 24.59 -27.98 15.10
CA LEU A 346 26.03 -28.03 15.43
C LEU A 346 26.48 -29.36 16.07
N SER A 347 25.54 -30.23 16.44
CA SER A 347 25.87 -31.57 16.98
C SER A 347 26.11 -32.61 15.89
N ALA A 348 25.83 -32.28 14.63
CA ALA A 348 26.06 -33.17 13.50
C ALA A 348 27.55 -33.15 13.07
N PRO A 349 28.18 -34.32 12.85
CA PRO A 349 29.63 -34.43 12.63
C PRO A 349 30.12 -33.99 11.24
N LEU A 350 29.23 -33.56 10.34
CA LEU A 350 29.55 -33.10 9.00
C LEU A 350 28.64 -31.93 8.67
N PHE A 351 29.21 -30.79 8.30
CA PHE A 351 28.48 -29.74 7.60
C PHE A 351 28.24 -30.25 6.18
N PRO A 352 27.02 -30.70 5.81
CA PRO A 352 26.80 -31.32 4.53
C PRO A 352 26.80 -30.27 3.41
N GLU A 353 27.33 -30.61 2.23
CA GLU A 353 27.34 -29.72 1.04
C GLU A 353 25.94 -29.16 0.73
N THR A 354 24.90 -29.89 1.12
CA THR A 354 23.49 -29.50 1.00
C THR A 354 23.12 -28.20 1.73
N ASP A 355 23.78 -27.86 2.85
CA ASP A 355 23.52 -26.60 3.55
C ASP A 355 24.10 -25.39 2.77
N ALA A 356 25.27 -25.56 2.16
CA ALA A 356 25.88 -24.53 1.33
C ALA A 356 25.06 -24.29 0.05
N GLU A 357 24.59 -25.36 -0.60
CA GLU A 357 23.69 -25.31 -1.75
C GLU A 357 22.37 -24.62 -1.40
N GLN A 358 21.80 -24.89 -0.22
CA GLN A 358 20.57 -24.24 0.24
C GLN A 358 20.71 -22.75 0.44
N VAL A 359 21.77 -22.32 1.12
CA VAL A 359 22.01 -20.89 1.35
C VAL A 359 22.26 -20.19 0.02
N ALA A 360 23.02 -20.79 -0.90
CA ALA A 360 23.21 -20.25 -2.24
C ALA A 360 21.88 -20.11 -3.01
N TRP A 361 21.04 -21.14 -2.99
CA TRP A 361 19.72 -21.14 -3.63
C TRP A 361 18.77 -20.09 -3.05
N ILE A 362 18.70 -19.97 -1.71
CA ILE A 362 17.89 -18.93 -1.05
C ILE A 362 18.36 -17.54 -1.50
N ARG A 363 19.67 -17.32 -1.62
CA ARG A 363 20.22 -16.03 -2.05
C ARG A 363 19.96 -15.71 -3.51
N GLU A 364 19.96 -16.71 -4.40
CA GLU A 364 19.53 -16.53 -5.79
C GLU A 364 18.05 -16.15 -5.90
N LEU A 365 17.23 -16.60 -4.94
CA LEU A 365 15.79 -16.33 -4.91
C LEU A 365 15.42 -15.02 -4.23
N VAL A 366 16.09 -14.67 -3.13
CA VAL A 366 15.74 -13.53 -2.29
C VAL A 366 16.98 -12.82 -1.77
N GLU A 367 17.06 -11.51 -2.03
CA GLU A 367 18.10 -10.64 -1.51
C GLU A 367 17.68 -10.12 -0.11
N ARG A 368 17.89 -10.96 0.92
CA ARG A 368 17.48 -10.69 2.32
C ARG A 368 18.63 -10.92 3.29
N PRO A 369 18.65 -10.22 4.44
CA PRO A 369 19.61 -10.55 5.49
C PRO A 369 19.37 -11.98 5.99
N ILE A 370 20.46 -12.74 6.12
CA ILE A 370 20.44 -14.12 6.60
C ILE A 370 21.26 -14.17 7.88
N LEU A 371 20.60 -14.47 8.99
CA LEU A 371 21.24 -14.80 10.27
C LEU A 371 21.41 -16.32 10.34
N LEU A 372 22.66 -16.78 10.38
CA LEU A 372 22.95 -18.18 10.61
C LEU A 372 22.79 -18.50 12.10
N VAL A 373 21.92 -19.45 12.43
CA VAL A 373 21.66 -19.92 13.78
C VAL A 373 22.21 -21.33 13.96
N GLY A 374 23.29 -21.46 14.73
CA GLY A 374 23.88 -22.74 15.07
C GLY A 374 23.16 -23.38 16.26
N THR A 375 22.14 -24.20 16.01
CA THR A 375 21.36 -24.87 17.06
C THR A 375 22.13 -26.00 17.73
N LYS A 376 21.72 -26.39 18.94
CA LYS A 376 22.33 -27.47 19.76
C LYS A 376 23.80 -27.21 20.09
N ALA A 377 24.15 -25.93 20.30
CA ALA A 377 25.51 -25.52 20.66
C ALA A 377 26.06 -26.19 21.92
N ASP A 378 25.19 -26.69 22.81
CA ASP A 378 25.54 -27.47 24.00
C ASP A 378 26.26 -28.80 23.69
N ARG A 379 26.14 -29.30 22.45
CA ARG A 379 26.67 -30.60 22.01
C ARG A 379 27.70 -30.47 20.89
N ALA A 380 28.06 -29.24 20.54
CA ALA A 380 29.01 -28.97 19.47
C ALA A 380 30.45 -29.19 19.95
N SER A 381 31.29 -29.82 19.12
CA SER A 381 32.73 -29.90 19.37
C SER A 381 33.48 -28.65 18.91
N GLU A 382 32.93 -27.89 17.95
CA GLU A 382 33.45 -26.63 17.44
C GLU A 382 32.32 -25.59 17.34
N MET A 383 32.59 -24.35 17.78
CA MET A 383 31.62 -23.24 17.75
C MET A 383 31.89 -22.26 16.61
N THR A 384 32.90 -22.52 15.77
CA THR A 384 33.26 -21.64 14.65
C THR A 384 32.16 -21.58 13.61
N PRO A 385 31.89 -20.40 13.02
CA PRO A 385 30.92 -20.29 11.95
C PRO A 385 31.31 -21.21 10.79
N PRO A 386 30.36 -21.96 10.23
CA PRO A 386 30.56 -22.67 8.97
C PRO A 386 31.03 -21.72 7.87
N PRO A 387 31.80 -22.20 6.87
CA PRO A 387 32.33 -21.37 5.79
C PRO A 387 31.25 -21.01 4.74
N LEU A 388 30.17 -20.36 5.16
CA LEU A 388 29.10 -19.89 4.31
C LEU A 388 29.35 -18.43 3.91
N SER A 389 29.34 -18.16 2.61
CA SER A 389 29.54 -16.80 2.09
C SER A 389 28.25 -15.96 2.14
N GLY A 390 28.38 -14.70 2.57
CA GLY A 390 27.34 -13.66 2.58
C GLY A 390 26.17 -13.90 3.52
N LEU A 391 26.50 -14.42 4.70
CA LEU A 391 25.68 -14.29 5.91
C LEU A 391 25.81 -12.87 6.47
N SER A 392 24.74 -12.38 7.09
CA SER A 392 24.74 -11.07 7.76
C SER A 392 25.33 -11.16 9.16
N ALA A 393 25.11 -12.28 9.85
CA ALA A 393 25.70 -12.58 11.15
C ALA A 393 25.60 -14.09 11.45
N TYR A 394 26.23 -14.52 12.53
CA TYR A 394 26.20 -15.89 13.05
C TYR A 394 25.93 -15.87 14.55
N CYS A 395 25.02 -16.73 15.02
CA CYS A 395 24.67 -16.88 16.42
C CYS A 395 24.58 -18.38 16.79
N PRO A 396 25.54 -18.93 17.54
CA PRO A 396 25.41 -20.26 18.12
C PRO A 396 24.39 -20.20 19.27
N THR A 397 23.44 -21.12 19.29
CA THR A 397 22.32 -21.11 20.22
C THR A 397 22.06 -22.51 20.79
N SER A 398 21.83 -22.57 22.10
CA SER A 398 21.32 -23.75 22.77
C SER A 398 19.95 -23.45 23.38
N VAL A 399 18.94 -24.23 23.01
CA VAL A 399 17.58 -24.08 23.57
C VAL A 399 17.56 -24.37 25.08
N SER A 400 18.52 -25.12 25.61
CA SER A 400 18.64 -25.38 27.05
C SER A 400 19.34 -24.24 27.82
N ASP A 401 19.95 -23.27 27.12
CA ASP A 401 20.64 -22.13 27.71
C ASP A 401 19.92 -20.82 27.37
N GLY A 402 19.20 -20.28 28.36
CA GLY A 402 18.44 -19.04 28.21
C GLY A 402 19.29 -17.83 27.81
N HIS A 403 20.57 -17.79 28.18
CA HIS A 403 21.45 -16.69 27.82
C HIS A 403 21.66 -16.60 26.30
N THR A 404 21.87 -17.75 25.65
CA THR A 404 22.07 -17.82 24.19
C THR A 404 20.79 -17.48 23.41
N ILE A 405 19.61 -17.67 24.00
CA ILE A 405 18.32 -17.28 23.40
C ILE A 405 18.15 -15.75 23.46
N ASP A 406 18.58 -15.13 24.55
CA ASP A 406 18.52 -13.67 24.68
C ASP A 406 19.56 -12.97 23.77
N GLU A 407 20.74 -13.57 23.58
CA GLU A 407 21.70 -13.15 22.57
C GLU A 407 21.13 -13.23 21.14
N LEU A 408 20.43 -14.32 20.82
CA LEU A 408 19.75 -14.47 19.53
C LEU A 408 18.67 -13.40 19.33
N LYS A 409 17.88 -13.09 20.37
CA LYS A 409 16.89 -12.01 20.34
C LYS A 409 17.54 -10.65 20.08
N CYS A 410 18.68 -10.36 20.73
CA CYS A 410 19.44 -9.14 20.47
C CYS A 410 19.94 -9.08 19.02
N ALA A 411 20.49 -10.18 18.49
CA ALA A 411 20.96 -10.26 17.11
C ALA A 411 19.82 -10.06 16.08
N ILE A 412 18.64 -10.62 16.34
CA ILE A 412 17.43 -10.40 15.52
C ILE A 412 17.05 -8.91 15.51
N ARG A 413 16.96 -8.28 16.69
CA ARG A 413 16.66 -6.85 16.82
C ARG A 413 17.66 -6.00 16.04
N ASP A 414 18.95 -6.24 16.24
CA ASP A 414 20.01 -5.41 15.66
C ASP A 414 20.06 -5.55 14.13
N LEU A 415 19.82 -6.75 13.59
CA LEU A 415 19.75 -6.96 12.14
C LEU A 415 18.52 -6.30 11.52
N LEU A 416 17.36 -6.36 12.18
CA LEU A 416 16.13 -5.69 11.72
C LEU A 416 16.25 -4.17 11.82
N ALA A 417 16.94 -3.65 12.84
CA ALA A 417 17.19 -2.21 13.01
C ALA A 417 18.20 -1.65 12.01
N ASN A 418 19.21 -2.44 11.61
CA ASN A 418 20.25 -2.05 10.66
C ASN A 418 19.91 -2.36 9.20
N ASN A 419 18.96 -3.27 8.97
CA ASN A 419 18.35 -3.53 7.67
C ASN A 419 16.85 -3.23 7.77
N PRO A 420 16.46 -1.99 8.11
CA PRO A 420 15.09 -1.59 7.84
C PRO A 420 15.00 -1.74 6.33
N ARG A 421 14.21 -2.69 5.82
CA ARG A 421 13.95 -2.75 4.38
C ARG A 421 13.71 -1.34 3.88
N GLU A 422 14.05 -1.09 2.61
CA GLU A 422 13.51 0.02 1.83
C GLU A 422 12.02 0.25 2.19
N LEU A 423 11.78 1.15 3.13
CA LEU A 423 10.46 1.65 3.55
C LEU A 423 9.80 2.47 2.41
N GLN A 424 10.40 2.42 1.21
CA GLN A 424 10.06 3.21 0.04
C GLN A 424 8.86 2.66 -0.73
N THR A 425 8.40 1.43 -0.49
CA THR A 425 7.36 0.80 -1.32
C THR A 425 5.93 0.90 -0.80
N ASP A 426 5.71 1.14 0.50
CA ASP A 426 4.34 1.25 1.03
C ASP A 426 3.75 2.65 0.73
N ALA A 427 2.60 2.69 0.04
CA ALA A 427 1.88 3.94 -0.23
C ALA A 427 1.56 4.72 1.06
N MET A 428 1.32 4.01 2.16
CA MET A 428 1.07 4.63 3.46
C MET A 428 2.30 5.34 4.01
N HIS A 429 3.47 4.70 4.00
CA HIS A 429 4.68 5.30 4.54
C HIS A 429 5.11 6.56 3.75
N ARG A 430 4.95 6.55 2.42
CA ARG A 430 5.26 7.71 1.59
C ARG A 430 4.36 8.90 1.89
N THR A 431 3.06 8.64 2.03
CA THR A 431 2.09 9.67 2.43
C THR A 431 2.47 10.23 3.80
N LEU A 432 2.82 9.34 4.74
CA LEU A 432 3.21 9.72 6.09
C LEU A 432 4.43 10.64 6.10
N VAL A 433 5.52 10.26 5.40
CA VAL A 433 6.74 11.07 5.32
C VAL A 433 6.48 12.43 4.67
N ARG A 434 5.72 12.46 3.57
CA ARG A 434 5.35 13.71 2.88
C ARG A 434 4.55 14.65 3.80
N CYS A 435 3.53 14.10 4.48
CA CYS A 435 2.71 14.86 5.42
C CYS A 435 3.53 15.37 6.62
N GLN A 436 4.39 14.54 7.20
CA GLN A 436 5.28 14.93 8.31
C GLN A 436 6.25 16.04 7.89
N GLN A 437 6.84 15.94 6.70
CA GLN A 437 7.72 16.98 6.17
C GLN A 437 6.98 18.32 6.03
N GLY A 438 5.79 18.33 5.42
CA GLY A 438 5.00 19.56 5.27
C GLY A 438 4.54 20.15 6.61
N ILE A 439 4.09 19.30 7.55
CA ILE A 439 3.69 19.75 8.89
C ILE A 439 4.87 20.36 9.66
N ARG A 440 6.04 19.72 9.63
CA ARG A 440 7.24 20.24 10.31
C ARG A 440 7.74 21.54 9.69
N ALA A 441 7.71 21.65 8.36
CA ALA A 441 8.07 22.88 7.66
C ALA A 441 7.14 24.04 8.07
N ALA A 442 5.83 23.80 8.11
CA ALA A 442 4.85 24.77 8.60
C ALA A 442 5.10 25.16 10.07
N MET A 443 5.39 24.18 10.94
CA MET A 443 5.73 24.46 12.35
C MET A 443 6.99 25.33 12.47
N HIS A 444 8.01 25.10 11.66
CA HIS A 444 9.21 25.92 11.64
C HIS A 444 8.92 27.36 11.19
N ALA A 445 8.11 27.55 10.15
CA ALA A 445 7.69 28.88 9.71
C ALA A 445 6.88 29.63 10.77
N LEU A 446 5.94 28.95 11.45
CA LEU A 446 5.18 29.54 12.57
C LEU A 446 6.08 29.90 13.76
N ALA A 447 7.14 29.12 14.03
CA ALA A 447 8.11 29.45 15.08
C ALA A 447 8.90 30.72 14.73
N ARG A 448 9.34 30.87 13.47
CA ARG A 448 9.98 32.11 13.00
C ARG A 448 9.04 33.31 13.09
N ALA A 449 7.76 33.13 12.73
CA ALA A 449 6.75 34.18 12.88
C ALA A 449 6.61 34.68 14.33
N GLN A 450 6.67 33.79 15.32
CA GLN A 450 6.66 34.18 16.74
C GLN A 450 7.94 34.87 17.19
N GLU A 451 9.11 34.43 16.71
CA GLU A 451 10.37 35.11 17.04
C GLU A 451 10.39 36.56 16.51
N LEU A 452 9.81 36.77 15.33
CA LEU A 452 9.73 38.07 14.67
C LEU A 452 8.67 39.00 15.25
N SER A 453 7.62 38.48 15.91
CA SER A 453 6.55 39.31 16.49
C SER A 453 7.04 40.24 17.61
N HIS A 454 8.18 39.93 18.23
CA HIS A 454 8.80 40.75 19.26
C HIS A 454 9.74 41.85 18.72
N SER A 455 9.93 41.93 17.40
CA SER A 455 10.78 42.93 16.76
C SER A 455 9.99 44.16 16.28
N LEU A 456 10.54 45.36 16.47
CA LEU A 456 9.96 46.60 15.94
C LEU A 456 9.93 46.55 14.41
N SER A 457 8.75 46.72 13.81
CA SER A 457 8.48 46.63 12.35
C SER A 457 8.49 45.21 11.76
N GLY A 458 8.21 44.19 12.57
CA GLY A 458 8.22 42.79 12.16
C GLY A 458 6.96 42.30 11.41
N GLU A 459 5.89 43.09 11.30
CA GLU A 459 4.58 42.62 10.81
C GLU A 459 4.61 42.10 9.36
N GLU A 460 5.34 42.74 8.46
CA GLU A 460 5.55 42.25 7.08
C GLU A 460 6.29 40.91 7.05
N LEU A 461 7.29 40.75 7.92
CA LEU A 461 8.07 39.51 8.02
C LEU A 461 7.23 38.40 8.66
N VAL A 462 6.39 38.72 9.64
CA VAL A 462 5.43 37.80 10.21
C VAL A 462 4.44 37.33 9.13
N ALA A 463 3.85 38.25 8.37
CA ALA A 463 2.95 37.91 7.27
C ALA A 463 3.62 36.99 6.24
N ALA A 464 4.88 37.25 5.89
CA ALA A 464 5.66 36.40 5.00
C ALA A 464 5.86 34.98 5.56
N GLU A 465 6.20 34.83 6.84
CA GLU A 465 6.36 33.52 7.48
C GLU A 465 5.02 32.77 7.62
N LEU A 466 3.91 33.48 7.90
CA LEU A 466 2.58 32.87 7.92
C LEU A 466 2.18 32.35 6.52
N ARG A 467 2.52 33.07 5.44
CA ARG A 467 2.32 32.61 4.06
C ARG A 467 3.12 31.36 3.74
N ILE A 468 4.38 31.28 4.18
CA ILE A 468 5.20 30.06 4.03
C ILE A 468 4.53 28.87 4.74
N ALA A 469 4.07 29.07 5.98
CA ALA A 469 3.34 28.03 6.70
C ALA A 469 2.05 27.61 5.99
N LEU A 470 1.32 28.56 5.40
CA LEU A 470 0.11 28.30 4.63
C LEU A 470 0.39 27.46 3.39
N ASP A 471 1.45 27.78 2.66
CA ASP A 471 1.88 27.05 1.46
C ASP A 471 2.31 25.62 1.81
N ASP A 472 3.05 25.43 2.91
CA ASP A 472 3.45 24.11 3.39
C ASP A 472 2.24 23.24 3.76
N LEU A 473 1.25 23.79 4.49
CA LEU A 473 0.00 23.09 4.82
C LEU A 473 -0.84 22.80 3.56
N SER A 474 -0.87 23.74 2.63
CA SER A 474 -1.54 23.57 1.33
C SER A 474 -0.87 22.48 0.50
N GLY A 475 0.45 22.31 0.58
CA GLY A 475 1.18 21.21 -0.04
C GLY A 475 0.86 19.83 0.57
N VAL A 476 0.50 19.76 1.85
CA VAL A 476 0.07 18.51 2.51
C VAL A 476 -1.24 17.98 1.93
N ILE A 477 -2.25 18.85 1.82
CA ILE A 477 -3.58 18.52 1.28
C ILE A 477 -3.55 18.47 -0.25
N GLY A 478 -2.69 19.27 -0.84
CA GLY A 478 -2.53 19.37 -2.27
C GLY A 478 -3.30 20.49 -2.95
N ASP A 479 -3.47 21.63 -2.29
CA ASP A 479 -4.04 22.80 -2.95
C ASP A 479 -2.98 23.52 -3.83
N VAL A 480 -1.68 23.30 -3.57
CA VAL A 480 -0.55 23.85 -4.34
C VAL A 480 0.27 22.70 -4.95
N HIS A 481 0.31 22.64 -6.28
CA HIS A 481 0.88 21.49 -6.99
C HIS A 481 1.64 21.84 -8.27
N THR A 482 2.69 21.05 -8.54
CA THR A 482 3.35 21.00 -9.84
C THR A 482 2.94 19.72 -10.58
N GLU A 483 2.82 19.80 -11.92
CA GLU A 483 2.45 18.66 -12.76
C GLU A 483 3.39 17.44 -12.57
N ASP A 484 4.67 17.68 -12.26
CA ASP A 484 5.66 16.62 -12.05
C ASP A 484 5.41 15.80 -10.79
N ILE A 485 4.97 16.44 -9.70
CA ILE A 485 4.66 15.76 -8.43
C ILE A 485 3.42 14.90 -8.62
N LEU A 486 2.37 15.45 -9.23
CA LEU A 486 1.14 14.71 -9.57
C LEU A 486 1.46 13.54 -10.49
N GLY A 487 2.27 13.76 -11.54
CA GLY A 487 2.71 12.71 -12.44
C GLY A 487 3.40 11.55 -11.71
N LYS A 488 4.30 11.83 -10.77
CA LYS A 488 4.98 10.79 -9.97
C LYS A 488 4.01 10.03 -9.06
N ILE A 489 3.07 10.71 -8.41
CA ILE A 489 2.12 10.07 -7.49
C ILE A 489 1.16 9.16 -8.27
N PHE A 490 0.49 9.69 -9.30
CA PHE A 490 -0.54 8.96 -10.04
C PHE A 490 0.02 7.91 -11.01
N SER A 491 1.28 8.02 -11.44
CA SER A 491 1.94 6.98 -12.25
C SER A 491 2.08 5.61 -11.55
N ARG A 492 1.90 5.57 -10.22
CA ARG A 492 1.97 4.35 -9.41
C ARG A 492 0.63 3.61 -9.31
N PHE A 493 -0.47 4.30 -9.61
CA PHE A 493 -1.80 3.69 -9.57
C PHE A 493 -1.98 2.69 -10.71
N CYS A 494 -2.87 1.73 -10.52
CA CYS A 494 -3.34 0.90 -11.61
C CYS A 494 -4.17 1.74 -12.61
N ILE A 495 -4.29 1.23 -13.83
CA ILE A 495 -5.24 1.77 -14.82
C ILE A 495 -6.66 1.41 -14.36
N GLY A 496 -7.61 2.36 -14.51
CA GLY A 496 -9.04 2.12 -14.23
C GLY A 496 -9.50 2.33 -12.79
N LYS A 497 -8.68 2.97 -11.95
CA LYS A 497 -8.97 3.27 -10.54
C LYS A 497 -9.76 4.56 -10.37
#